data_AF-A0A920H3Q6-F1
#
_entry.id   AF-A0A920H3Q6-F1
#
_cell.length_a   1.000
_cell.length_b   1.000
_cell.length_c   1.000
_cell.angle_alpha   90.00
_cell.angle_beta   90.00
_cell.angle_gamma   90.00
#
_symmetry.space_group_name_H-M   'P 1'
#
loop_
_entity.id
_entity.type
_entity.pdbx_description
1 polymer ?
#
loop_
_entity_poly.entity_id
_entity_poly.type
_entity_poly.pdbx_seq_one_letter_code
_entity_poly.pdbx_strand_id
1 'polypeptide(L)'
;MVRYCIHSLTKYLCGHGTTIGGIVVDSGKFDWARHKDRFSLFSEPDSAYHGMVFTDACGEAAFITRLRVVPLRNMGAAISPMNSFQILQGIESLPVRMDRHCFNAQKVAEFLEAHKNVTWVNYPGLKIILITN
;
A
#
# COMPACT_ATOMS: atom_id res chain seq x y z
N MET A 1 9.26 -9.49 7.95
CA MET A 1 8.39 -9.99 6.85
C MET A 1 7.19 -9.07 6.76
N VAL A 2 6.93 -8.45 5.61
CA VAL A 2 5.76 -7.57 5.40
C VAL A 2 4.51 -8.45 5.42
N ARG A 3 3.54 -8.13 6.27
CA ARG A 3 2.29 -8.91 6.43
C ARG A 3 1.26 -8.51 5.35
N TYR A 4 1.12 -7.22 5.14
CA TYR A 4 0.30 -6.62 4.09
C TYR A 4 0.91 -5.26 3.70
N CYS A 5 0.54 -4.76 2.53
CA CYS A 5 0.86 -3.42 2.06
C CYS A 5 -0.43 -2.64 1.79
N ILE A 6 -0.38 -1.32 1.98
CA ILE A 6 -1.49 -0.42 1.66
C ILE A 6 -0.95 0.60 0.67
N HIS A 7 -1.68 0.83 -0.43
CA HIS A 7 -1.37 1.92 -1.35
C HIS A 7 -2.58 2.84 -1.52
N SER A 8 -2.28 4.14 -1.59
CA SER A 8 -3.18 5.13 -2.13
C SER A 8 -3.11 5.05 -3.66
N LEU A 9 -4.10 4.41 -4.28
CA LEU A 9 -4.18 4.28 -5.75
C LEU A 9 -4.26 5.64 -6.43
N THR A 10 -4.83 6.64 -5.75
CA THR A 10 -4.92 8.04 -6.19
C THR A 10 -3.60 8.64 -6.65
N LYS A 11 -2.47 8.21 -6.06
CA LYS A 11 -1.16 8.82 -6.27
C LYS A 11 -0.48 8.22 -7.49
N TYR A 12 0.75 7.73 -7.35
CA TYR A 12 1.57 7.28 -8.46
C TYR A 12 0.97 6.12 -9.27
N LEU A 13 0.15 5.26 -8.64
CA LEU A 13 -0.51 4.13 -9.33
C LEU A 13 -1.48 4.61 -10.40
N CYS A 14 -2.39 5.54 -10.07
CA CYS A 14 -3.20 6.24 -11.07
C CYS A 14 -2.33 7.17 -11.94
N GLY A 15 -1.48 7.99 -11.33
CA GLY A 15 -0.50 8.83 -12.01
C GLY A 15 -1.04 10.11 -12.65
N HIS A 16 -2.36 10.27 -12.78
CA HIS A 16 -2.97 11.35 -13.56
C HIS A 16 -3.80 12.35 -12.74
N GLY A 17 -3.95 12.14 -11.42
CA GLY A 17 -4.67 13.07 -10.54
C GLY A 17 -6.18 13.14 -10.77
N THR A 18 -6.75 12.18 -11.50
CA THR A 18 -8.17 12.17 -11.92
C THR A 18 -9.08 11.38 -11.00
N THR A 19 -8.52 10.43 -10.24
CA THR A 19 -9.30 9.30 -9.72
C THR A 19 -8.85 8.95 -8.31
N ILE A 20 -9.80 8.71 -7.40
CA ILE A 20 -9.54 8.32 -6.02
C ILE A 20 -9.71 6.81 -5.85
N GLY A 21 -8.77 6.18 -5.14
CA GLY A 21 -8.86 4.78 -4.74
C GLY A 21 -7.81 4.38 -3.70
N GLY A 22 -8.04 3.23 -3.07
CA GLY A 22 -7.12 2.58 -2.16
C GLY A 22 -7.07 1.08 -2.43
N ILE A 23 -5.95 0.45 -2.09
CA ILE A 23 -5.78 -1.01 -2.18
C ILE A 23 -5.05 -1.51 -0.94
N VAL A 24 -5.45 -2.69 -0.49
CA VAL A 24 -4.69 -3.51 0.47
C VAL A 24 -4.22 -4.75 -0.26
N VAL A 25 -2.92 -5.03 -0.17
CA VAL A 25 -2.29 -6.22 -0.74
C VAL A 25 -1.85 -7.10 0.40
N ASP A 26 -2.47 -8.26 0.53
CA ASP A 26 -2.08 -9.28 1.50
C ASP A 26 -0.96 -10.14 0.93
N SER A 27 0.08 -10.38 1.73
CA SER A 27 1.22 -11.20 1.32
C SER A 27 0.96 -12.70 1.45
N GLY A 28 -0.06 -13.12 2.21
CA GLY A 28 -0.34 -14.52 2.55
C GLY A 28 0.69 -15.19 3.46
N LYS A 29 1.71 -14.43 3.88
CA LYS A 29 2.93 -14.98 4.53
C LYS A 29 2.87 -15.00 6.05
N PHE A 30 1.88 -14.38 6.66
CA PHE A 30 1.75 -14.33 8.11
C PHE A 30 0.83 -15.44 8.61
N ASP A 31 1.35 -16.28 9.49
CA ASP A 31 0.58 -17.37 10.09
C ASP A 31 -0.36 -16.84 11.18
N TRP A 32 -1.58 -16.50 10.78
CA TRP A 32 -2.64 -16.03 11.67
C TRP A 32 -3.07 -17.12 12.67
N ALA A 33 -3.04 -18.40 12.26
CA ALA A 33 -3.49 -19.53 13.05
C ALA A 33 -2.55 -19.86 14.22
N ARG A 34 -1.25 -19.56 14.10
CA ARG A 34 -0.28 -19.71 15.19
C ARG A 34 -0.42 -18.65 16.28
N HIS A 35 -1.14 -17.57 16.01
CA HIS A 35 -1.26 -16.40 16.90
C HIS A 35 -2.71 -16.14 17.33
N LYS A 36 -3.45 -17.22 17.63
CA LYS A 36 -4.89 -17.18 17.99
C LYS A 36 -5.17 -16.29 19.20
N ASP A 37 -4.25 -16.26 20.16
CA ASP A 37 -4.31 -15.45 21.37
C ASP A 37 -4.37 -13.95 21.08
N ARG A 38 -3.70 -13.50 20.01
CA ARG A 38 -3.69 -12.09 19.58
C ARG A 38 -4.70 -11.78 18.49
N PHE A 39 -5.09 -12.77 17.70
CA PHE A 39 -5.88 -12.60 16.49
C PHE A 39 -7.09 -13.54 16.46
N SER A 40 -7.84 -13.59 17.57
CA SER A 40 -9.01 -14.45 17.72
C SER A 40 -10.06 -14.27 16.62
N LEU A 41 -10.19 -13.06 16.06
CA LEU A 41 -11.10 -12.76 14.95
C LEU A 41 -10.86 -13.58 13.67
N PHE A 42 -9.73 -14.26 13.54
CA PHE A 42 -9.43 -15.13 12.41
C PHE A 42 -9.52 -16.62 12.76
N SER A 43 -9.42 -16.98 14.04
CA SER A 43 -9.33 -18.37 14.52
C SER A 43 -10.53 -18.82 15.36
N GLU A 44 -11.46 -17.92 15.66
CA GLU A 44 -12.74 -18.23 16.30
C GLU A 44 -13.90 -18.13 15.30
N PRO A 45 -15.02 -18.86 15.52
CA PRO A 45 -16.20 -18.80 14.66
C PRO A 45 -16.77 -17.39 14.53
N ASP A 46 -16.88 -16.86 13.30
CA ASP A 46 -17.48 -15.55 13.03
C ASP A 46 -19.01 -15.65 12.87
N SER A 47 -19.76 -15.06 13.80
CA SER A 47 -21.22 -15.08 13.80
C SER A 47 -21.84 -14.34 12.60
N ALA A 48 -21.15 -13.36 12.02
CA ALA A 48 -21.60 -12.62 10.86
C ALA A 48 -21.33 -13.34 9.53
N TYR A 49 -20.73 -14.54 9.60
CA TYR A 49 -20.40 -15.38 8.45
C TYR A 49 -20.61 -16.88 8.74
N HIS A 50 -21.77 -17.20 9.34
CA HIS A 50 -22.25 -18.58 9.56
C HIS A 50 -21.31 -19.47 10.39
N GLY A 51 -20.57 -18.88 11.34
CA GLY A 51 -19.62 -19.61 12.19
C GLY A 51 -18.33 -20.00 11.48
N MET A 52 -18.04 -19.41 10.32
CA MET A 52 -16.79 -19.65 9.60
C MET A 52 -15.58 -19.24 10.45
N VAL A 53 -14.56 -20.09 10.47
CA VAL A 53 -13.22 -19.78 10.98
C VAL A 53 -12.33 -19.42 9.79
N PHE A 54 -11.88 -18.17 9.69
CA PHE A 54 -11.17 -17.67 8.51
C PHE A 54 -9.84 -18.37 8.24
N THR A 55 -9.08 -18.72 9.28
CA THR A 55 -7.83 -19.47 9.11
C THR A 55 -8.05 -20.85 8.52
N ASP A 56 -9.16 -21.49 8.88
CA ASP A 56 -9.46 -22.86 8.46
C ASP A 56 -10.04 -22.87 7.04
N ALA A 57 -10.93 -21.93 6.74
CA ALA A 57 -11.59 -21.83 5.45
C ALA A 57 -10.73 -21.20 4.35
N CYS A 58 -9.83 -20.28 4.70
CA CYS A 58 -9.10 -19.46 3.72
C CYS A 58 -7.57 -19.56 3.81
N GLY A 59 -7.02 -20.24 4.84
CA GLY A 59 -5.58 -20.42 5.00
C GLY A 59 -4.81 -19.10 4.91
N GLU A 60 -3.86 -19.04 3.98
CA GLU A 60 -3.03 -17.85 3.73
C GLU A 60 -3.85 -16.60 3.37
N ALA A 61 -5.03 -16.75 2.76
CA ALA A 61 -5.91 -15.65 2.37
C ALA A 61 -6.88 -15.20 3.48
N ALA A 62 -6.74 -15.71 4.71
CA ALA A 62 -7.64 -15.37 5.82
C ALA A 62 -7.78 -13.86 6.06
N PHE A 63 -6.67 -13.11 5.99
CA PHE A 63 -6.70 -11.67 6.22
C PHE A 63 -7.44 -10.91 5.12
N ILE A 64 -7.07 -11.10 3.85
CA ILE A 64 -7.74 -10.39 2.75
C ILE A 64 -9.21 -10.79 2.59
N THR A 65 -9.56 -12.05 2.84
CA THR A 65 -10.95 -12.51 2.78
C THR A 65 -11.78 -11.85 3.86
N ARG A 66 -11.32 -11.87 5.12
CA ARG A 66 -12.03 -11.21 6.21
C ARG A 66 -12.18 -9.70 5.97
N LEU A 67 -11.13 -9.03 5.49
CA LEU A 67 -11.16 -7.61 5.14
C LEU A 67 -12.26 -7.28 4.12
N ARG A 68 -12.49 -8.17 3.14
CA ARG A 68 -13.54 -8.03 2.13
C ARG A 68 -14.94 -8.32 2.68
N VAL A 69 -15.12 -9.41 3.40
CA VAL A 69 -16.48 -9.87 3.76
C VAL A 69 -17.03 -9.21 5.02
N VAL A 70 -16.18 -8.61 5.86
CA VAL A 70 -16.59 -7.92 7.09
C VAL A 70 -16.41 -6.39 6.99
N PRO A 71 -15.20 -5.79 7.05
CA PRO A 71 -15.03 -4.34 6.95
C PRO A 71 -15.61 -3.70 5.68
N LEU A 72 -15.28 -4.21 4.49
CA LEU A 72 -15.78 -3.61 3.24
C LEU A 72 -17.31 -3.71 3.13
N ARG A 73 -17.88 -4.86 3.50
CA ARG A 73 -19.34 -5.06 3.53
C ARG A 73 -20.02 -4.08 4.47
N ASN A 74 -19.49 -3.90 5.69
CA ASN A 74 -20.15 -3.12 6.73
C ASN A 74 -19.92 -1.60 6.57
N MET A 75 -18.76 -1.17 6.10
CA MET A 75 -18.40 0.25 5.96
C MET A 75 -18.64 0.82 4.56
N GLY A 76 -18.80 -0.04 3.55
CA GLY A 76 -19.23 0.39 2.21
C GLY A 76 -18.17 1.14 1.39
N ALA A 77 -16.88 1.04 1.73
CA ALA A 77 -15.78 1.67 1.00
C ALA A 77 -15.48 0.99 -0.35
N ALA A 78 -16.52 0.75 -1.16
CA ALA A 78 -16.44 0.13 -2.47
C ALA A 78 -15.90 1.12 -3.51
N ILE A 79 -14.92 0.67 -4.29
CA ILE A 79 -14.36 1.46 -5.38
C ILE A 79 -15.28 1.40 -6.62
N SER A 80 -15.51 2.55 -7.26
CA SER A 80 -16.24 2.62 -8.53
C SER A 80 -15.55 1.78 -9.61
N PRO A 81 -16.29 1.00 -10.44
CA PRO A 81 -15.70 0.28 -11.57
C PRO A 81 -14.98 1.20 -12.56
N MET A 82 -15.50 2.41 -12.79
CA MET A 82 -14.86 3.42 -13.63
C MET A 82 -13.53 3.89 -13.01
N ASN A 83 -13.48 4.08 -11.69
CA ASN A 83 -12.24 4.44 -11.02
C ASN A 83 -11.21 3.32 -11.16
N SER A 84 -11.62 2.06 -10.99
CA SER A 84 -10.75 0.91 -11.20
C SER A 84 -10.18 0.88 -12.62
N PHE A 85 -11.02 1.11 -13.63
CA PHE A 85 -10.58 1.18 -15.03
C PHE A 85 -9.54 2.30 -15.26
N GLN A 86 -9.81 3.52 -14.78
CA GLN A 86 -8.86 4.64 -14.91
C GLN A 86 -7.54 4.39 -14.18
N ILE A 87 -7.59 3.73 -13.02
CA ILE A 87 -6.38 3.34 -12.29
C ILE A 87 -5.58 2.30 -13.06
N LEU A 88 -6.24 1.32 -13.69
CA LEU A 88 -5.56 0.33 -14.55
C LEU A 88 -4.84 1.01 -15.73
N GLN A 89 -5.49 1.97 -16.40
CA GLN A 89 -4.85 2.79 -17.44
C GLN A 89 -3.62 3.56 -16.90
N GLY A 90 -3.69 4.05 -15.66
CA GLY A 90 -2.54 4.60 -14.96
C GLY A 90 -1.38 3.62 -14.83
N ILE A 91 -1.67 2.41 -14.34
CA ILE A 91 -0.67 1.39 -14.01
C ILE A 91 0.16 0.97 -15.23
N GLU A 92 -0.42 0.98 -16.44
CA GLU A 92 0.29 0.64 -17.68
C GLU A 92 1.56 1.46 -17.91
N SER A 93 1.56 2.75 -17.51
CA SER A 93 2.69 3.66 -17.64
C SER A 93 3.48 3.87 -16.34
N LEU A 94 3.13 3.15 -15.26
CA LEU A 94 3.77 3.33 -13.95
C LEU A 94 5.30 3.15 -13.99
N PRO A 95 5.87 2.11 -14.65
CA PRO A 95 7.32 1.90 -14.62
C PRO A 95 8.09 3.08 -15.22
N VAL A 96 7.68 3.55 -16.40
CA VAL A 96 8.36 4.66 -17.10
C VAL A 96 8.16 5.99 -16.39
N ARG A 97 6.98 6.21 -15.78
CA ARG A 97 6.73 7.42 -14.97
C ARG A 97 7.59 7.42 -13.72
N MET A 98 7.68 6.30 -13.00
CA MET A 98 8.46 6.24 -11.76
C MET A 98 9.96 6.39 -12.03
N ASP A 99 10.49 5.78 -13.09
CA ASP A 99 11.88 6.00 -13.52
C ASP A 99 12.16 7.50 -13.71
N ARG A 100 11.33 8.17 -14.52
CA ARG A 100 11.50 9.61 -14.78
C ARG A 100 11.26 10.49 -13.55
N HIS A 101 10.28 10.17 -12.71
CA HIS A 101 10.03 10.89 -11.45
C HIS A 101 11.23 10.80 -10.51
N CYS A 102 11.80 9.60 -10.32
CA CYS A 102 12.97 9.40 -9.47
C CYS A 102 14.20 10.12 -10.03
N PHE A 103 14.47 9.98 -11.34
CA PHE A 103 15.58 10.67 -12.00
C PHE A 103 15.48 12.20 -11.85
N ASN A 104 14.30 12.77 -12.13
CA ASN A 104 14.08 14.21 -12.02
C ASN A 104 14.19 14.69 -10.58
N ALA A 105 13.61 13.95 -9.61
CA ALA A 105 13.68 14.30 -8.19
C ALA A 105 15.13 14.30 -7.68
N GLN A 106 15.94 13.33 -8.07
CA GLN A 106 17.38 13.31 -7.76
C GLN A 106 18.07 14.56 -8.32
N LYS A 107 17.82 14.93 -9.58
CA LYS A 107 18.44 16.12 -10.20
C LYS A 107 18.01 17.42 -9.52
N VAL A 108 16.75 17.55 -9.15
CA VAL A 108 16.25 18.70 -8.38
C VAL A 108 16.90 18.76 -7.00
N ALA A 109 17.00 17.62 -6.31
CA ALA A 109 17.64 17.55 -5.01
C ALA A 109 19.12 17.97 -5.08
N GLU A 110 19.89 17.43 -6.04
CA GLU A 110 21.30 17.78 -6.28
C GLU A 110 21.47 19.26 -6.62
N PHE A 111 20.57 19.82 -7.44
CA PHE A 111 20.58 21.24 -7.78
C PHE A 111 20.34 22.14 -6.56
N LEU A 112 19.34 21.78 -5.73
CA LEU A 112 18.99 22.56 -4.53
C LEU A 112 20.09 22.46 -3.46
N GLU A 113 20.71 21.29 -3.29
CA GLU A 113 21.80 21.06 -2.33
C GLU A 113 23.01 21.96 -2.63
N ALA A 114 23.31 22.21 -3.91
CA ALA A 114 24.40 23.07 -4.34
C ALA A 114 24.08 24.58 -4.30
N HIS A 115 22.83 24.96 -4.02
CA HIS A 115 22.37 26.34 -4.17
C HIS A 115 22.62 27.18 -2.91
N LYS A 116 23.41 28.26 -3.04
CA LYS A 116 23.86 29.12 -1.90
C LYS A 116 22.73 29.70 -1.04
N ASN A 117 21.53 29.88 -1.61
CA ASN A 117 20.37 30.42 -0.90
C ASN A 117 19.46 29.35 -0.27
N VAL A 118 19.78 28.06 -0.42
CA VAL A 118 19.02 26.95 0.17
C VAL A 118 19.74 26.49 1.42
N THR A 119 19.03 26.46 2.55
CA THR A 119 19.65 26.11 3.84
C THR A 119 19.84 24.61 4.03
N TRP A 120 18.92 23.79 3.52
CA TRP A 120 19.00 22.33 3.60
C TRP A 120 18.06 21.67 2.58
N VAL A 121 18.38 20.44 2.18
CA VAL A 121 17.52 19.56 1.37
C VAL A 121 17.37 18.22 2.06
N ASN A 122 16.14 17.71 2.16
CA ASN A 122 15.88 16.35 2.65
C ASN A 122 15.41 15.48 1.50
N TYR A 123 16.34 14.71 0.96
CA TYR A 123 16.06 13.72 -0.07
C TYR A 123 16.95 12.50 0.14
N PRO A 124 16.39 11.29 0.27
CA PRO A 124 17.15 10.09 0.65
C PRO A 124 18.18 9.65 -0.41
N GLY A 125 18.06 10.14 -1.65
CA GLY A 125 19.04 9.89 -2.71
C GLY A 125 20.26 10.82 -2.66
N LEU A 126 20.28 11.83 -1.77
CA LEU A 126 21.47 12.63 -1.55
C LEU A 126 22.50 11.85 -0.73
N LYS A 127 23.78 12.06 -1.02
CA LYS A 127 24.87 11.45 -0.24
C LYS A 127 24.82 12.00 1.18
N ILE A 128 24.69 11.12 2.17
CA ILE A 128 24.86 11.51 3.58
C ILE A 128 26.33 11.85 3.78
N ILE A 129 26.63 13.14 3.99
CA ILE A 129 27.92 13.54 4.57
C ILE A 129 27.81 13.18 6.05
N LEU A 130 28.30 12.00 6.44
CA LEU A 130 28.56 11.71 7.84
C LEU A 130 29.66 12.69 8.27
N ILE A 131 29.26 13.79 8.91
CA ILE A 131 30.19 14.64 9.64
C ILE A 131 30.60 13.82 10.87
N THR A 132 31.63 12.99 10.73
CA THR A 132 32.41 12.50 11.85
C THR A 132 33.14 13.71 12.43
N ASN A 133 32.63 14.24 13.55
CA ASN A 133 33.44 14.98 14.50
C ASN A 133 34.37 14.01 15.23
#